data_AF-A0AAY5JY71-F1
#
_entry.id   AF-A0AAY5JY71-F1
#
_cell.length_a   1.000
_cell.length_b   1.000
_cell.length_c   1.000
_cell.angle_alpha   90.00
_cell.angle_beta   90.00
_cell.angle_gamma   90.00
#
_symmetry.space_group_name_H-M   'P 1'
#
loop_
_entity.id
_entity.type
_entity.pdbx_description
1 polymer ?
#
loop_
_entity_poly.entity_id
_entity_poly.type
_entity_poly.pdbx_seq_one_letter_code
_entity_poly.pdbx_strand_id
1 'polypeptide(L)'
;MERVVSGVSPNLLTFLSEAYGRPGSLGSLLGFGSQVQVDLGVTELRLFALSPEKLDQAEKALLGEFGEEMIDVPNCDPLELTSTIEKKVMEMNQHRRRVVARYVPGCRVQLLGHFKEVQELREEIQAFLIDWASARAVGCPQPYQSGLVSEAGINSRWEETVADAIYSLPWGLQVVVRQGDITKEKADALVNAANGDLDHAGGVAAALSRAGGPEVQQASRDLVRQVGRLATGSVVETTGGKLPCKMLLHAVGPVGGRGNERPLLEKTVKTALDLAETLELQTLAMPCISSGIFGVPLKVCSEAIVSAVRDFGREQRILTKVTLIDVRAEVVRAMQEACDRLLLGRKESSEQKGGSRTTTTTTNTSHGDTDTYTRGAVASEGCVQVEIVQGTIEKQQVDALVSPMIGSDPLSSRVGKVLSEAAGPELLAKFRRGSRDLTAPGDTVLVEELSGLRSSRVFFLSCAHYRNTPAVQALRQGVRNILTSCDDQGLLSIAFPVDGTIFDLQFPHNVAAQTLLEEIHRYEQIRLNRRPFLVRILVQPNDIESTKAFQTAQNALHVTGFKMVVRPEESELQKFPCKSYFV
;
A
#
# COMPACT_ATOMS: atom_id res chain seq x y z
N MET A 1 -37.56 -32.05 -6.20
CA MET A 1 -36.65 -31.92 -7.36
C MET A 1 -35.77 -30.71 -7.12
N GLU A 2 -34.50 -30.75 -7.56
CA GLU A 2 -33.53 -29.66 -7.42
C GLU A 2 -33.07 -29.22 -8.81
N ARG A 3 -32.85 -27.92 -8.99
CA ARG A 3 -32.23 -27.35 -10.18
C ARG A 3 -31.27 -26.22 -9.81
N VAL A 4 -30.06 -26.29 -10.35
CA VAL A 4 -29.11 -25.16 -10.35
C VAL A 4 -29.48 -24.23 -11.50
N VAL A 5 -29.73 -22.96 -11.21
CA VAL A 5 -30.05 -21.96 -12.24
C VAL A 5 -28.78 -21.52 -12.94
N SER A 6 -28.72 -21.76 -14.24
CA SER A 6 -27.59 -21.34 -15.08
C SER A 6 -27.75 -19.89 -15.53
N GLY A 7 -26.64 -19.16 -15.71
CA GLY A 7 -26.65 -17.78 -16.22
C GLY A 7 -26.80 -16.67 -15.16
N VAL A 8 -26.80 -17.01 -13.87
CA VAL A 8 -26.71 -16.00 -12.79
C VAL A 8 -25.25 -15.73 -12.50
N SER A 9 -24.80 -14.48 -12.65
CA SER A 9 -23.41 -14.12 -12.34
C SER A 9 -23.15 -14.11 -10.82
N PRO A 10 -21.89 -14.30 -10.38
CA PRO A 10 -21.53 -14.16 -8.96
C PRO A 10 -21.92 -12.81 -8.34
N ASN A 11 -21.89 -11.74 -9.14
CA ASN A 11 -22.26 -10.41 -8.72
C ASN A 11 -23.77 -10.28 -8.48
N LEU A 12 -24.57 -10.87 -9.37
CA LEU A 12 -26.01 -10.92 -9.24
C LEU A 12 -26.44 -11.82 -8.06
N LEU A 13 -25.75 -12.95 -7.83
CA LEU A 13 -25.95 -13.79 -6.64
C LEU A 13 -25.71 -13.01 -5.34
N THR A 14 -24.64 -12.22 -5.30
CA THR A 14 -24.32 -11.37 -4.15
C THR A 14 -25.43 -10.35 -3.91
N PHE A 15 -25.91 -9.68 -4.97
CA PHE A 15 -27.03 -8.76 -4.87
C PHE A 15 -28.31 -9.44 -4.34
N LEU A 16 -28.66 -10.62 -4.87
CA LEU A 16 -29.84 -11.38 -4.45
C LEU A 16 -29.72 -11.83 -2.99
N SER A 17 -28.54 -12.26 -2.55
CA SER A 17 -28.29 -12.63 -1.15
C SER A 17 -28.46 -11.42 -0.21
N GLU A 18 -27.91 -10.27 -0.58
CA GLU A 18 -28.02 -9.05 0.23
C GLU A 18 -29.45 -8.48 0.27
N ALA A 19 -30.19 -8.54 -0.84
CA ALA A 19 -31.54 -7.95 -0.93
C ALA A 19 -32.67 -8.92 -0.54
N TYR A 20 -32.46 -10.23 -0.70
CA TYR A 20 -33.48 -11.28 -0.58
C TYR A 20 -33.04 -12.52 0.22
N GLY A 21 -31.89 -12.50 0.89
CA GLY A 21 -31.35 -13.65 1.63
C GLY A 21 -32.18 -14.14 2.82
N ARG A 22 -33.28 -13.45 3.17
CA ARG A 22 -34.24 -13.97 4.16
C ARG A 22 -35.01 -15.16 3.57
N PRO A 23 -35.15 -16.29 4.29
CA PRO A 23 -35.88 -17.45 3.81
C PRO A 23 -37.27 -17.07 3.28
N GLY A 24 -37.58 -17.51 2.06
CA GLY A 24 -38.88 -17.25 1.40
C GLY A 24 -39.09 -15.85 0.83
N SER A 25 -38.16 -14.89 1.03
CA SER A 25 -38.32 -13.52 0.54
C SER A 25 -38.31 -13.42 -0.99
N LEU A 26 -37.41 -14.15 -1.65
CA LEU A 26 -37.30 -14.20 -3.10
C LEU A 26 -38.47 -14.98 -3.73
N GLY A 27 -38.87 -16.11 -3.12
CA GLY A 27 -40.02 -16.91 -3.58
C GLY A 27 -41.35 -16.16 -3.46
N SER A 28 -41.52 -15.33 -2.43
CA SER A 28 -42.69 -14.46 -2.28
C SER A 28 -42.72 -13.33 -3.30
N LEU A 29 -41.57 -12.75 -3.65
CA LEU A 29 -41.47 -11.70 -4.67
C LEU A 29 -41.87 -12.23 -6.04
N LEU A 30 -41.35 -13.41 -6.41
CA LEU A 30 -41.61 -14.02 -7.72
C LEU A 30 -42.98 -14.70 -7.82
N GLY A 31 -43.81 -14.63 -6.78
CA GLY A 31 -45.19 -15.13 -6.80
C GLY A 31 -45.34 -16.64 -6.58
N PHE A 32 -44.27 -17.34 -6.15
CA PHE A 32 -44.30 -18.80 -5.95
C PHE A 32 -44.65 -19.22 -4.51
N GLY A 33 -44.52 -18.32 -3.53
CA GLY A 33 -44.86 -18.60 -2.13
C GLY A 33 -44.11 -19.82 -1.59
N SER A 34 -44.83 -20.77 -0.98
CA SER A 34 -44.25 -22.03 -0.45
C SER A 34 -44.08 -23.14 -1.50
N GLN A 35 -44.41 -22.87 -2.77
CA GLN A 35 -44.40 -23.89 -3.82
C GLN A 35 -43.00 -24.14 -4.41
N VAL A 36 -42.11 -23.15 -4.28
CA VAL A 36 -40.71 -23.22 -4.72
C VAL A 36 -39.84 -22.65 -3.61
N GLN A 37 -38.90 -23.45 -3.12
CA GLN A 37 -37.88 -23.00 -2.19
C GLN A 37 -36.64 -22.57 -2.97
N VAL A 38 -36.11 -21.39 -2.64
CA VAL A 38 -34.91 -20.84 -3.27
C VAL A 38 -33.78 -20.84 -2.25
N ASP A 39 -32.64 -21.38 -2.65
CA ASP A 39 -31.41 -21.39 -1.87
C ASP A 39 -30.34 -20.56 -2.60
N LEU A 40 -29.82 -19.55 -1.89
CA LEU A 40 -28.83 -18.61 -2.40
C LEU A 40 -27.47 -18.99 -1.81
N GLY A 41 -26.74 -19.85 -2.52
CA GLY A 41 -25.39 -20.24 -2.17
C GLY A 41 -24.37 -19.16 -2.52
N VAL A 42 -23.12 -19.38 -2.10
CA VAL A 42 -21.99 -18.45 -2.35
C VAL A 42 -21.63 -18.39 -3.84
N THR A 43 -21.81 -19.49 -4.58
CA THR A 43 -21.40 -19.61 -5.99
C THR A 43 -22.54 -20.04 -6.92
N GLU A 44 -23.68 -20.47 -6.37
CA GLU A 44 -24.78 -21.08 -7.14
C GLU A 44 -26.13 -20.70 -6.54
N LEU A 45 -27.16 -20.57 -7.40
CA LEU A 45 -28.56 -20.45 -7.00
C LEU A 45 -29.28 -21.76 -7.28
N ARG A 46 -29.98 -22.29 -6.28
CA ARG A 46 -30.70 -23.56 -6.37
C ARG A 46 -32.19 -23.36 -6.13
N LEU A 47 -32.99 -24.00 -6.97
CA LEU A 47 -34.44 -24.04 -6.88
C LEU A 47 -34.90 -25.45 -6.49
N PHE A 48 -35.82 -25.52 -5.54
CA PHE A 48 -36.43 -26.76 -5.08
C PHE A 48 -37.95 -26.70 -5.24
N ALA A 49 -38.53 -27.67 -5.95
CA ALA A 49 -39.98 -27.78 -6.12
C ALA A 49 -40.43 -29.25 -6.25
N LEU A 50 -41.74 -29.46 -6.08
CA LEU A 50 -42.39 -30.77 -6.22
C LEU A 50 -42.78 -31.12 -7.67
N SER A 51 -42.72 -30.16 -8.60
CA SER A 51 -42.99 -30.40 -10.03
C SER A 51 -41.94 -29.69 -10.91
N PRO A 52 -41.56 -30.30 -12.05
CA PRO A 52 -40.60 -29.72 -12.98
C PRO A 52 -41.13 -28.46 -13.66
N GLU A 53 -42.44 -28.39 -13.94
CA GLU A 53 -43.08 -27.21 -14.54
C GLU A 53 -42.93 -25.97 -13.63
N LYS A 54 -42.97 -26.17 -12.31
CA LYS A 54 -42.75 -25.08 -11.34
C LYS A 54 -41.29 -24.63 -11.28
N LEU A 55 -40.33 -25.53 -11.50
CA LEU A 55 -38.91 -25.16 -11.62
C LEU A 55 -38.68 -24.33 -12.89
N ASP A 56 -39.27 -24.73 -14.02
CA ASP A 56 -39.17 -23.98 -15.28
C ASP A 56 -39.79 -22.58 -15.16
N GLN A 57 -40.96 -22.47 -14.54
CA GLN A 57 -41.62 -21.19 -14.29
C GLN A 57 -40.80 -20.30 -13.35
N ALA A 58 -40.19 -20.88 -12.31
CA ALA A 58 -39.39 -20.13 -11.35
C ALA A 58 -38.06 -19.64 -11.92
N GLU A 59 -37.37 -20.47 -12.68
CA GLU A 59 -36.15 -20.09 -13.39
C GLU A 59 -36.43 -18.97 -14.42
N LYS A 60 -37.51 -19.10 -15.20
CA LYS A 60 -37.91 -18.07 -16.17
C LYS A 60 -38.30 -16.75 -15.48
N ALA A 61 -39.03 -16.80 -14.38
CA ALA A 61 -39.39 -15.61 -13.62
C ALA A 61 -38.17 -14.93 -13.00
N LEU A 62 -37.21 -15.71 -12.47
CA LEU A 62 -35.99 -15.17 -11.89
C LEU A 62 -35.11 -14.48 -12.94
N LEU A 63 -34.88 -15.12 -14.08
CA LEU A 63 -34.10 -14.55 -15.18
C LEU A 63 -34.82 -13.39 -15.90
N GLY A 64 -36.16 -13.31 -15.78
CA GLY A 64 -36.95 -12.21 -16.32
C GLY A 64 -37.06 -10.99 -15.39
N GLU A 65 -36.98 -11.21 -14.07
CA GLU A 65 -37.15 -10.15 -13.07
C GLU A 65 -35.85 -9.39 -12.80
N PHE A 66 -34.70 -10.05 -12.93
CA PHE A 66 -33.38 -9.49 -12.58
C PHE A 66 -32.43 -9.42 -13.76
N GLY A 67 -31.54 -8.43 -13.75
CA GLY A 67 -30.56 -8.20 -14.81
C GLY A 67 -29.24 -7.63 -14.30
N GLU A 68 -28.23 -7.79 -15.14
CA GLU A 68 -26.90 -7.20 -15.02
C GLU A 68 -26.55 -6.48 -16.33
N GLU A 69 -26.11 -5.23 -16.24
CA GLU A 69 -25.71 -4.42 -17.39
C GLU A 69 -24.36 -3.76 -17.14
N MET A 70 -23.57 -3.62 -18.20
CA MET A 70 -22.26 -2.97 -18.18
C MET A 70 -22.27 -1.78 -19.11
N ILE A 71 -21.94 -0.60 -18.59
CA ILE A 71 -21.94 0.66 -19.35
C ILE A 71 -20.53 1.21 -19.41
N ASP A 72 -20.03 1.47 -20.62
CA ASP A 72 -18.78 2.19 -20.85
C ASP A 72 -18.97 3.70 -20.66
N VAL A 73 -18.10 4.32 -19.86
CA VAL A 73 -18.13 5.74 -19.52
C VAL A 73 -16.85 6.42 -20.03
N PRO A 74 -16.79 6.80 -21.32
CA PRO A 74 -15.60 7.41 -21.89
C PRO A 74 -15.45 8.88 -21.45
N ASN A 75 -14.30 9.21 -20.85
CA ASN A 75 -13.82 10.59 -20.61
C ASN A 75 -14.69 11.53 -19.74
N CYS A 76 -15.70 11.02 -19.02
CA CYS A 76 -16.55 11.82 -18.14
C CYS A 76 -15.87 12.20 -16.81
N ASP A 77 -16.12 13.39 -16.28
CA ASP A 77 -15.67 13.79 -14.94
C ASP A 77 -16.37 12.89 -13.89
N PRO A 78 -15.64 12.08 -13.09
CA PRO A 78 -16.25 11.04 -12.27
C PRO A 78 -17.21 11.59 -11.21
N LEU A 79 -17.08 12.85 -10.78
CA LEU A 79 -17.83 13.37 -9.62
C LEU A 79 -19.29 13.68 -9.93
N GLU A 80 -19.59 14.28 -11.09
CA GLU A 80 -20.97 14.63 -11.46
C GLU A 80 -21.78 13.39 -11.86
N LEU A 81 -21.17 12.46 -12.59
CA LEU A 81 -21.80 11.19 -12.93
C LEU A 81 -22.04 10.34 -11.67
N THR A 82 -21.06 10.26 -10.76
CA THR A 82 -21.22 9.54 -9.48
C THR A 82 -22.34 10.12 -8.65
N SER A 83 -22.39 11.45 -8.49
CA SER A 83 -23.46 12.10 -7.75
C SER A 83 -24.84 11.86 -8.38
N THR A 84 -24.93 11.82 -9.71
CA THR A 84 -26.19 11.57 -10.43
C THR A 84 -26.65 10.12 -10.25
N ILE A 85 -25.73 9.16 -10.40
CA ILE A 85 -26.00 7.74 -10.21
C ILE A 85 -26.41 7.46 -8.76
N GLU A 86 -25.66 7.98 -7.78
CA GLU A 86 -25.96 7.78 -6.35
C GLU A 86 -27.34 8.32 -5.99
N LYS A 87 -27.68 9.53 -6.46
CA LYS A 87 -28.99 10.13 -6.23
C LYS A 87 -30.11 9.26 -6.80
N LYS A 88 -29.99 8.84 -8.06
CA LYS A 88 -31.02 8.02 -8.74
C LYS A 88 -31.15 6.64 -8.09
N VAL A 89 -30.05 6.01 -7.71
CA VAL A 89 -30.03 4.74 -6.96
C VAL A 89 -30.73 4.90 -5.60
N MET A 90 -30.51 6.01 -4.88
CA MET A 90 -31.20 6.30 -3.61
C MET A 90 -32.71 6.46 -3.83
N GLU A 91 -33.13 7.15 -4.88
CA GLU A 91 -34.55 7.31 -5.24
C GLU A 91 -35.22 5.96 -5.56
N MET A 92 -34.58 5.14 -6.39
CA MET A 92 -35.09 3.81 -6.76
C MET A 92 -35.14 2.82 -5.59
N ASN A 93 -34.31 3.03 -4.58
CA ASN A 93 -34.19 2.15 -3.42
C ASN A 93 -34.97 2.61 -2.16
N GLN A 94 -35.79 3.67 -2.24
CA GLN A 94 -36.46 4.28 -1.08
C GLN A 94 -37.25 3.30 -0.20
N HIS A 95 -37.86 2.27 -0.80
CA HIS A 95 -38.75 1.34 -0.09
C HIS A 95 -38.15 -0.07 0.05
N ARG A 96 -37.34 -0.48 -0.92
CA ARG A 96 -36.68 -1.78 -0.98
C ARG A 96 -35.46 -1.63 -1.88
N ARG A 97 -34.41 -2.43 -1.62
CA ARG A 97 -33.23 -2.45 -2.49
C ARG A 97 -33.59 -3.13 -3.83
N ARG A 98 -33.72 -2.31 -4.88
CA ARG A 98 -34.14 -2.72 -6.23
C ARG A 98 -32.99 -2.69 -7.24
N VAL A 99 -32.03 -1.77 -7.08
CA VAL A 99 -30.89 -1.62 -7.99
C VAL A 99 -29.62 -1.20 -7.26
N VAL A 100 -28.46 -1.57 -7.78
CA VAL A 100 -27.14 -1.15 -7.32
C VAL A 100 -26.31 -0.78 -8.54
N ALA A 101 -25.56 0.32 -8.45
CA ALA A 101 -24.52 0.68 -9.40
C ALA A 101 -23.14 0.49 -8.73
N ARG A 102 -22.18 -0.07 -9.46
CA ARG A 102 -20.80 -0.26 -9.01
C ARG A 102 -19.84 0.23 -10.07
N TYR A 103 -18.80 0.95 -9.66
CA TYR A 103 -17.70 1.28 -10.55
C TYR A 103 -16.75 0.09 -10.68
N VAL A 104 -16.48 -0.29 -11.92
CA VAL A 104 -15.60 -1.41 -12.27
C VAL A 104 -14.38 -0.85 -13.00
N PRO A 105 -13.18 -1.41 -12.79
CA PRO A 105 -11.99 -0.99 -13.52
C PRO A 105 -12.20 -0.92 -15.05
N GLY A 106 -11.59 0.10 -15.67
CA GLY A 106 -11.71 0.37 -17.11
C GLY A 106 -12.80 1.38 -17.49
N CYS A 107 -13.13 2.34 -16.62
CA CYS A 107 -14.16 3.36 -16.86
C CYS A 107 -15.54 2.78 -17.17
N ARG A 108 -15.95 1.76 -16.39
CA ARG A 108 -17.25 1.11 -16.57
C ARG A 108 -18.09 1.20 -15.32
N VAL A 109 -19.39 1.28 -15.52
CA VAL A 109 -20.40 1.18 -14.47
C VAL A 109 -21.17 -0.11 -14.67
N GLN A 110 -21.18 -0.95 -13.64
CA GLN A 110 -21.98 -2.17 -13.57
C GLN A 110 -23.28 -1.87 -12.83
N LEU A 111 -24.41 -2.19 -13.46
CA LEU A 111 -25.74 -2.09 -12.88
C LEU A 111 -26.25 -3.49 -12.58
N LEU A 112 -26.75 -3.70 -11.37
CA LEU A 112 -27.27 -4.98 -10.88
C LEU A 112 -28.61 -4.75 -10.20
N GLY A 113 -29.63 -5.52 -10.53
CA GLY A 113 -30.91 -5.40 -9.83
C GLY A 113 -32.10 -5.91 -10.61
N HIS A 114 -33.28 -5.37 -10.28
CA HIS A 114 -34.49 -5.60 -11.07
C HIS A 114 -34.34 -5.00 -12.46
N PHE A 115 -34.80 -5.73 -13.47
CA PHE A 115 -34.62 -5.36 -14.87
C PHE A 115 -35.14 -3.95 -15.17
N LYS A 116 -36.33 -3.60 -14.65
CA LYS A 116 -36.93 -2.28 -14.87
C LYS A 116 -36.04 -1.14 -14.35
N GLU A 117 -35.55 -1.26 -13.12
CA GLU A 117 -34.70 -0.23 -12.51
C GLU A 117 -33.29 -0.19 -13.11
N VAL A 118 -32.75 -1.34 -13.52
CA VAL A 118 -31.48 -1.41 -14.26
C VAL A 118 -31.58 -0.68 -15.60
N GLN A 119 -32.67 -0.87 -16.36
CA GLN A 119 -32.86 -0.18 -17.64
C GLN A 119 -33.12 1.32 -17.46
N GLU A 120 -33.93 1.73 -16.49
CA GLU A 120 -34.17 3.15 -16.22
C GLU A 120 -32.87 3.87 -15.78
N LEU A 121 -32.05 3.24 -14.93
CA LEU A 121 -30.77 3.82 -14.52
C LEU A 121 -29.76 3.86 -15.68
N ARG A 122 -29.77 2.86 -16.56
CA ARG A 122 -28.98 2.85 -17.80
C ARG A 122 -29.35 4.02 -18.71
N GLU A 123 -30.64 4.27 -18.91
CA GLU A 123 -31.13 5.38 -19.74
C GLU A 123 -30.73 6.74 -19.15
N GLU A 124 -30.83 6.90 -17.83
CA GLU A 124 -30.38 8.11 -17.13
C GLU A 124 -28.88 8.36 -17.34
N ILE A 125 -28.06 7.32 -17.18
CA ILE A 125 -26.60 7.40 -17.43
C ILE A 125 -26.32 7.75 -18.89
N GLN A 126 -27.01 7.13 -19.84
CA GLN A 126 -26.83 7.43 -21.27
C GLN A 126 -27.24 8.86 -21.61
N ALA A 127 -28.37 9.35 -21.09
CA ALA A 127 -28.82 10.72 -21.28
C ALA A 127 -27.80 11.73 -20.72
N PHE A 128 -27.29 11.47 -19.51
CA PHE A 128 -26.23 12.28 -18.90
C PHE A 128 -24.96 12.30 -19.78
N LEU A 129 -24.52 11.15 -20.29
CA LEU A 129 -23.33 11.08 -21.15
C LEU A 129 -23.52 11.82 -22.48
N ILE A 130 -24.72 11.79 -23.06
CA ILE A 130 -25.06 12.54 -24.28
C ILE A 130 -25.05 14.05 -24.03
N ASP A 131 -25.68 14.50 -22.92
CA ASP A 131 -25.69 15.92 -22.54
C ASP A 131 -24.28 16.43 -22.23
N TRP A 132 -23.53 15.63 -21.47
CA TRP A 132 -22.13 15.90 -21.15
C TRP A 132 -21.24 16.02 -22.40
N ALA A 133 -21.43 15.13 -23.38
CA ALA A 133 -20.70 15.19 -24.66
C ALA A 133 -21.09 16.43 -25.48
N SER A 134 -22.37 16.80 -25.44
CA SER A 134 -22.91 17.96 -26.16
C SER A 134 -22.42 19.28 -25.55
N ALA A 135 -22.37 19.41 -24.23
CA ALA A 135 -21.82 20.58 -23.54
C ALA A 135 -20.34 20.83 -23.88
N ARG A 136 -19.57 19.77 -24.17
CA ARG A 136 -18.17 19.87 -24.61
C ARG A 136 -18.02 20.15 -26.11
N ALA A 137 -18.99 19.79 -26.94
CA ALA A 137 -18.97 20.12 -28.37
C ALA A 137 -19.25 21.62 -28.65
N VAL A 138 -19.99 22.30 -27.76
CA VAL A 138 -20.33 23.73 -27.89
C VAL A 138 -19.17 24.67 -27.49
N GLY A 139 -18.06 24.13 -26.98
CA GLY A 139 -16.84 24.86 -26.63
C GLY A 139 -15.79 25.04 -27.75
N CYS A 140 -16.12 24.76 -29.01
CA CYS A 140 -15.23 24.95 -30.16
C CYS A 140 -15.50 26.28 -30.89
N PRO A 141 -14.62 27.30 -30.84
CA PRO A 141 -14.64 28.38 -31.81
C PRO A 141 -13.98 27.89 -33.12
N GLN A 142 -14.73 27.87 -34.22
CA GLN A 142 -14.15 27.89 -35.56
C GLN A 142 -13.48 29.27 -35.82
N PRO A 143 -12.45 29.34 -36.66
CA PRO A 143 -11.71 30.58 -36.86
C PRO A 143 -12.47 31.55 -37.77
N TYR A 144 -12.59 32.78 -37.26
CA TYR A 144 -12.55 34.06 -37.96
C TYR A 144 -13.68 34.43 -38.95
N GLN A 145 -14.53 35.39 -38.55
CA GLN A 145 -14.88 36.54 -39.39
C GLN A 145 -15.42 37.74 -38.58
N SER A 146 -14.58 38.79 -38.57
CA SER A 146 -14.83 40.25 -38.47
C SER A 146 -16.13 40.82 -37.86
N GLY A 147 -15.94 41.78 -36.92
CA GLY A 147 -16.68 43.05 -36.89
C GLY A 147 -17.15 43.54 -35.50
N LEU A 148 -16.59 44.68 -35.04
CA LEU A 148 -17.27 45.90 -34.49
C LEU A 148 -18.42 45.67 -33.45
N VAL A 149 -18.54 46.25 -32.24
CA VAL A 149 -18.10 47.49 -31.54
C VAL A 149 -18.48 47.36 -30.03
N SER A 150 -17.80 48.11 -29.12
CA SER A 150 -18.26 48.74 -27.83
C SER A 150 -18.92 47.90 -26.72
N GLU A 151 -18.82 48.16 -25.41
CA GLU A 151 -18.09 49.07 -24.51
C GLU A 151 -18.37 48.55 -23.07
N ALA A 152 -17.46 48.87 -22.14
CA ALA A 152 -17.66 49.02 -20.69
C ALA A 152 -18.19 47.85 -19.82
N GLY A 153 -17.35 47.42 -18.86
CA GLY A 153 -17.80 46.63 -17.70
C GLY A 153 -16.65 46.14 -16.83
N ILE A 154 -16.44 46.83 -15.71
CA ILE A 154 -15.35 46.66 -14.74
C ILE A 154 -15.49 45.36 -13.92
N ASN A 155 -14.34 44.76 -13.58
CA ASN A 155 -14.05 43.78 -12.52
C ASN A 155 -14.71 42.39 -12.60
N SER A 156 -13.90 41.39 -12.95
CA SER A 156 -13.50 40.33 -12.01
C SER A 156 -12.49 39.40 -12.70
N ARG A 157 -11.25 39.41 -12.20
CA ARG A 157 -10.18 38.51 -12.62
C ARG A 157 -10.49 37.12 -12.05
N TRP A 158 -11.29 36.34 -12.76
CA TRP A 158 -11.50 34.93 -12.46
C TRP A 158 -10.28 34.14 -12.94
N GLU A 159 -9.74 33.35 -12.03
CA GLU A 159 -8.67 32.39 -12.23
C GLU A 159 -9.05 31.44 -13.39
N GLU A 160 -8.21 31.38 -14.42
CA GLU A 160 -8.24 30.29 -15.39
C GLU A 160 -7.95 28.98 -14.64
N THR A 161 -8.98 28.18 -14.39
CA THR A 161 -8.81 26.82 -13.86
C THR A 161 -8.08 26.00 -14.90
N VAL A 162 -6.78 25.81 -14.72
CA VAL A 162 -5.97 24.91 -15.56
C VAL A 162 -6.51 23.50 -15.37
N ALA A 163 -7.00 22.89 -16.44
CA ALA A 163 -7.51 21.52 -16.40
C ALA A 163 -6.41 20.55 -15.93
N ASP A 164 -6.78 19.57 -15.11
CA ASP A 164 -5.88 18.51 -14.66
C ASP A 164 -5.25 17.77 -15.83
N ALA A 165 -3.93 17.55 -15.81
CA ALA A 165 -3.27 16.68 -16.76
C ALA A 165 -3.19 15.26 -16.20
N ILE A 166 -3.72 14.27 -16.93
CA ILE A 166 -3.84 12.88 -16.47
C ILE A 166 -3.00 11.97 -17.36
N TYR A 167 -2.20 11.12 -16.74
CA TYR A 167 -1.31 10.15 -17.38
C TYR A 167 -1.63 8.75 -16.85
N SER A 168 -1.89 7.81 -17.75
CA SER A 168 -2.09 6.41 -17.39
C SER A 168 -0.80 5.64 -17.65
N LEU A 169 -0.25 5.05 -16.60
CA LEU A 169 0.89 4.13 -16.69
C LEU A 169 0.39 2.70 -16.94
N PRO A 170 1.30 1.79 -17.36
CA PRO A 170 1.01 0.36 -17.38
C PRO A 170 0.44 -0.12 -16.04
N TRP A 171 -0.34 -1.21 -16.07
CA TRP A 171 -0.94 -1.82 -14.87
C TRP A 171 -1.95 -0.96 -14.10
N GLY A 172 -2.35 0.19 -14.65
CA GLY A 172 -3.51 0.96 -14.17
C GLY A 172 -3.20 2.09 -13.19
N LEU A 173 -1.93 2.39 -12.91
CA LEU A 173 -1.55 3.55 -12.09
C LEU A 173 -1.82 4.86 -12.85
N GLN A 174 -2.65 5.73 -12.30
CA GLN A 174 -2.88 7.08 -12.81
C GLN A 174 -1.97 8.11 -12.11
N VAL A 175 -1.39 9.00 -12.90
CA VAL A 175 -0.68 10.19 -12.42
C VAL A 175 -1.48 11.42 -12.83
N VAL A 176 -1.89 12.22 -11.86
CA VAL A 176 -2.65 13.46 -12.07
C VAL A 176 -1.76 14.63 -11.71
N VAL A 177 -1.58 15.59 -12.60
CA VAL A 177 -0.90 16.86 -12.32
C VAL A 177 -1.97 17.93 -12.17
N ARG A 178 -2.04 18.55 -11.00
CA ARG A 178 -3.10 19.47 -10.59
C ARG A 178 -2.54 20.78 -10.05
N GLN A 179 -3.11 21.90 -10.47
CA GLN A 179 -2.94 23.15 -9.75
C GLN A 179 -3.95 23.20 -8.59
N GLY A 180 -3.45 23.26 -7.36
CA GLY A 180 -4.34 23.23 -6.21
C GLY A 180 -3.63 23.30 -4.86
N ASP A 181 -4.44 23.47 -3.82
CA ASP A 181 -4.01 23.48 -2.43
C ASP A 181 -4.07 22.06 -1.86
N ILE A 182 -2.89 21.47 -1.60
CA ILE A 182 -2.78 20.12 -1.05
C ILE A 182 -3.51 19.94 0.28
N THR A 183 -3.75 21.01 1.05
CA THR A 183 -4.49 20.93 2.31
C THR A 183 -5.97 20.59 2.14
N LYS A 184 -6.50 20.75 0.92
CA LYS A 184 -7.89 20.48 0.54
C LYS A 184 -8.03 19.20 -0.28
N GLU A 185 -6.93 18.58 -0.67
CA GLU A 185 -6.91 17.41 -1.55
C GLU A 185 -7.38 16.16 -0.79
N LYS A 186 -8.38 15.46 -1.33
CA LYS A 186 -8.88 14.20 -0.77
C LYS A 186 -8.07 13.02 -1.32
N ALA A 187 -7.25 12.41 -0.47
CA ALA A 187 -6.48 11.22 -0.79
C ALA A 187 -6.28 10.36 0.47
N ASP A 188 -5.96 9.08 0.31
CA ASP A 188 -5.63 8.23 1.45
C ASP A 188 -4.39 8.73 2.19
N ALA A 189 -3.36 9.13 1.43
CA ALA A 189 -2.17 9.80 1.96
C ALA A 189 -1.95 11.19 1.32
N LEU A 190 -1.63 12.17 2.18
CA LEU A 190 -0.99 13.41 1.75
C LEU A 190 0.49 13.35 2.10
N VAL A 191 1.35 13.84 1.20
CA VAL A 191 2.79 13.94 1.45
C VAL A 191 3.15 15.36 1.87
N ASN A 192 3.79 15.49 3.02
CA ASN A 192 4.40 16.71 3.49
C ASN A 192 5.88 16.76 3.06
N ALA A 193 6.32 17.85 2.43
CA ALA A 193 7.74 18.12 2.23
C ALA A 193 8.37 18.64 3.54
N ALA A 194 8.94 17.73 4.32
CA ALA A 194 9.40 17.96 5.68
C ALA A 194 10.92 18.14 5.79
N ASN A 195 11.38 18.69 6.92
CA ASN A 195 12.79 18.66 7.33
C ASN A 195 13.07 17.49 8.28
N GLY A 196 14.35 17.22 8.56
CA GLY A 196 14.76 16.10 9.40
C GLY A 196 14.31 16.18 10.86
N ASP A 197 13.92 17.36 11.35
CA ASP A 197 13.43 17.57 12.71
C ASP A 197 11.89 17.53 12.78
N LEU A 198 11.21 17.29 11.65
CA LEU A 198 9.75 17.38 11.47
C LEU A 198 9.14 18.65 12.08
N ASP A 199 9.87 19.77 12.01
CA ASP A 199 9.39 21.06 12.48
C ASP A 199 8.71 21.82 11.34
N HIS A 200 7.38 21.93 11.39
CA HIS A 200 6.55 22.42 10.28
C HIS A 200 6.43 23.96 10.29
N ALA A 201 7.57 24.65 10.37
CA ALA A 201 7.63 26.10 10.54
C ALA A 201 7.42 26.91 9.24
N GLY A 202 7.57 26.30 8.06
CA GLY A 202 7.48 27.01 6.78
C GLY A 202 6.92 26.22 5.60
N GLY A 203 6.60 26.95 4.52
CA GLY A 203 6.17 26.38 3.24
C GLY A 203 4.92 25.50 3.32
N VAL A 204 4.90 24.44 2.51
CA VAL A 204 3.80 23.46 2.47
C VAL A 204 3.63 22.71 3.80
N ALA A 205 4.73 22.47 4.54
CA ALA A 205 4.68 21.84 5.85
C ALA A 205 3.87 22.67 6.85
N ALA A 206 4.10 23.98 6.89
CA ALA A 206 3.32 24.88 7.73
C ALA A 206 1.85 24.96 7.29
N ALA A 207 1.57 24.91 5.99
CA ALA A 207 0.20 24.89 5.49
C ALA A 207 -0.54 23.62 5.93
N LEU A 208 0.06 22.45 5.75
CA LEU A 208 -0.47 21.16 6.18
C LEU A 208 -0.66 21.10 7.71
N SER A 209 0.33 21.56 8.49
CA SER A 209 0.21 21.57 9.95
C SER A 209 -0.88 22.53 10.44
N ARG A 210 -1.08 23.69 9.81
CA ARG A 210 -2.17 24.60 10.18
C ARG A 210 -3.54 24.02 9.85
N ALA A 211 -3.68 23.44 8.66
CA ALA A 211 -4.95 22.85 8.21
C ALA A 211 -5.31 21.58 8.99
N GLY A 212 -4.33 20.72 9.28
CA GLY A 212 -4.52 19.51 10.09
C GLY A 212 -4.69 19.78 11.59
N GLY A 213 -4.33 20.97 12.07
CA GLY A 213 -4.45 21.36 13.46
C GLY A 213 -3.25 20.93 14.33
N PRO A 214 -3.30 21.21 15.65
CA PRO A 214 -2.15 21.04 16.55
C PRO A 214 -1.66 19.59 16.66
N GLU A 215 -2.53 18.61 16.39
CA GLU A 215 -2.22 17.18 16.40
C GLU A 215 -1.09 16.81 15.44
N VAL A 216 -1.01 17.46 14.28
CA VAL A 216 0.03 17.16 13.27
C VAL A 216 1.43 17.44 13.83
N GLN A 217 1.65 18.64 14.37
CA GLN A 217 2.95 19.00 14.94
C GLN A 217 3.23 18.21 16.23
N GLN A 218 2.20 17.89 17.01
CA GLN A 218 2.36 17.10 18.23
C GLN A 218 2.84 15.67 17.91
N ALA A 219 2.16 14.99 16.98
CA ALA A 219 2.56 13.65 16.54
C ALA A 219 3.97 13.64 15.92
N SER A 220 4.31 14.67 15.15
CA SER A 220 5.67 14.83 14.60
C SER A 220 6.73 15.00 15.69
N ARG A 221 6.46 15.82 16.73
CA ARG A 221 7.38 16.00 17.86
C ARG A 221 7.56 14.72 18.67
N ASP A 222 6.46 14.00 18.92
CA ASP A 222 6.52 12.75 19.67
C ASP A 222 7.27 11.67 18.90
N LEU A 223 7.08 11.60 17.57
CA LEU A 223 7.86 10.72 16.70
C LEU A 223 9.36 11.04 16.75
N VAL A 224 9.74 12.32 16.58
CA VAL A 224 11.16 12.74 16.63
C VAL A 224 11.79 12.49 18.00
N ARG A 225 11.03 12.65 19.09
CA ARG A 225 11.50 12.26 20.44
C ARG A 225 11.80 10.76 20.55
N GLN A 226 11.04 9.92 19.86
CA GLN A 226 11.22 8.46 19.88
C GLN A 226 12.36 7.99 18.96
N VAL A 227 12.43 8.53 17.73
CA VAL A 227 13.32 7.98 16.69
C VAL A 227 14.54 8.84 16.39
N GLY A 228 14.61 10.03 16.99
CA GLY A 228 15.61 11.04 16.70
C GLY A 228 15.36 11.77 15.38
N ARG A 229 16.34 12.60 15.00
CA ARG A 229 16.35 13.32 13.73
C ARG A 229 16.37 12.35 12.54
N LEU A 230 15.55 12.65 11.54
CA LEU A 230 15.44 11.88 10.30
C LEU A 230 16.49 12.31 9.28
N ALA A 231 17.00 11.33 8.54
CA ALA A 231 17.96 11.57 7.46
C ALA A 231 17.24 11.98 6.17
N THR A 232 17.95 12.68 5.28
CA THR A 232 17.46 12.90 3.91
C THR A 232 17.21 11.57 3.20
N GLY A 233 16.07 11.47 2.52
CA GLY A 233 15.60 10.22 1.92
C GLY A 233 14.62 9.45 2.78
N SER A 234 14.47 9.79 4.07
CA SER A 234 13.49 9.14 4.95
C SER A 234 12.07 9.66 4.71
N VAL A 235 11.10 8.77 4.85
CA VAL A 235 9.67 9.09 4.89
C VAL A 235 9.07 8.37 6.09
N VAL A 236 8.23 9.08 6.86
CA VAL A 236 7.56 8.54 8.03
C VAL A 236 6.10 8.98 8.05
N GLU A 237 5.24 8.19 8.66
CA GLU A 237 3.83 8.47 8.77
C GLU A 237 3.43 9.07 10.12
N THR A 238 2.43 9.97 10.11
CA THR A 238 1.70 10.38 11.31
C THR A 238 0.21 10.55 10.99
N THR A 239 -0.59 10.91 12.00
CA THR A 239 -1.95 11.41 11.78
C THR A 239 -1.96 12.67 10.90
N GLY A 240 -2.97 12.78 10.02
CA GLY A 240 -3.26 14.01 9.29
C GLY A 240 -4.08 15.03 10.11
N GLY A 241 -4.52 14.67 11.32
CA GLY A 241 -5.42 15.48 12.12
C GLY A 241 -6.72 15.75 11.37
N LYS A 242 -7.01 17.03 11.10
CA LYS A 242 -8.21 17.49 10.38
C LYS A 242 -8.07 17.48 8.84
N LEU A 243 -6.91 17.09 8.31
CA LEU A 243 -6.73 16.99 6.86
C LEU A 243 -7.66 15.93 6.28
N PRO A 244 -8.13 16.09 5.03
CA PRO A 244 -9.01 15.13 4.37
C PRO A 244 -8.25 13.90 3.84
N CYS A 245 -7.50 13.25 4.72
CA CYS A 245 -6.71 12.06 4.44
C CYS A 245 -6.71 11.07 5.61
N LYS A 246 -6.42 9.80 5.31
CA LYS A 246 -6.23 8.79 6.36
C LYS A 246 -4.92 9.03 7.10
N MET A 247 -3.85 9.36 6.38
CA MET A 247 -2.51 9.52 6.93
C MET A 247 -1.71 10.64 6.27
N LEU A 248 -0.78 11.23 7.02
CA LEU A 248 0.17 12.23 6.53
C LEU A 248 1.57 11.60 6.47
N LEU A 249 2.18 11.59 5.29
CA LEU A 249 3.53 11.07 5.07
C LEU A 249 4.55 12.22 5.03
N HIS A 250 5.48 12.25 5.97
CA HIS A 250 6.52 13.28 6.06
C HIS A 250 7.77 12.87 5.31
N ALA A 251 7.96 13.44 4.12
CA ALA A 251 9.08 13.15 3.25
C ALA A 251 10.23 14.14 3.45
N VAL A 252 11.39 13.65 3.91
CA VAL A 252 12.59 14.46 4.13
C VAL A 252 13.41 14.54 2.84
N GLY A 253 13.20 15.62 2.09
CA GLY A 253 13.93 15.90 0.86
C GLY A 253 15.36 16.45 1.08
N PRO A 254 16.22 16.46 0.04
CA PRO A 254 17.53 17.08 0.09
C PRO A 254 17.46 18.62 0.02
N VAL A 255 18.49 19.27 0.55
CA VAL A 255 18.73 20.71 0.38
C VAL A 255 19.64 20.92 -0.84
N GLY A 256 19.34 21.95 -1.65
CA GLY A 256 20.10 22.28 -2.84
C GLY A 256 21.51 22.79 -2.56
N GLY A 257 22.41 22.58 -3.53
CA GLY A 257 23.78 23.10 -3.53
C GLY A 257 24.88 22.05 -3.28
N ARG A 258 24.52 20.76 -3.20
CA ARG A 258 25.46 19.65 -2.98
C ARG A 258 25.71 18.79 -4.23
N GLY A 259 24.91 18.94 -5.28
CA GLY A 259 25.10 18.27 -6.57
C GLY A 259 24.64 16.80 -6.61
N ASN A 260 24.04 16.29 -5.53
CA ASN A 260 23.48 14.94 -5.41
C ASN A 260 21.98 14.94 -5.09
N GLU A 261 21.27 16.03 -5.39
CA GLU A 261 19.87 16.23 -5.02
C GLU A 261 18.93 15.29 -5.78
N ARG A 262 19.18 15.06 -7.07
CA ARG A 262 18.33 14.21 -7.91
C ARG A 262 18.18 12.78 -7.37
N PRO A 263 19.26 11.99 -7.17
CA PRO A 263 19.13 10.63 -6.66
C PRO A 263 18.54 10.57 -5.25
N LEU A 264 18.80 11.60 -4.42
CA LEU A 264 18.20 11.69 -3.09
C LEU A 264 16.69 11.95 -3.16
N LEU A 265 16.23 12.82 -4.07
CA LEU A 265 14.81 13.05 -4.32
C LEU A 265 14.11 11.81 -4.90
N GLU A 266 14.73 11.14 -5.88
CA GLU A 266 14.21 9.89 -6.44
C GLU A 266 14.04 8.84 -5.33
N LYS A 267 15.03 8.72 -4.43
CA LYS A 267 14.93 7.89 -3.23
C LYS A 267 13.79 8.32 -2.31
N THR A 268 13.69 9.61 -1.94
CA THR A 268 12.63 10.12 -1.05
C THR A 268 11.24 9.81 -1.63
N VAL A 269 11.02 10.05 -2.92
CA VAL A 269 9.74 9.82 -3.58
C VAL A 269 9.43 8.34 -3.66
N LYS A 270 10.42 7.51 -4.04
CA LYS A 270 10.27 6.05 -4.03
C LYS A 270 9.87 5.55 -2.64
N THR A 271 10.55 6.01 -1.59
CA THR A 271 10.21 5.62 -0.21
C THR A 271 8.80 6.04 0.19
N ALA A 272 8.30 7.19 -0.28
CA ALA A 272 6.91 7.61 -0.02
C ALA A 272 5.89 6.73 -0.74
N LEU A 273 6.16 6.36 -2.00
CA LEU A 273 5.31 5.47 -2.79
C LEU A 273 5.32 4.04 -2.24
N ASP A 274 6.50 3.52 -1.92
CA ASP A 274 6.68 2.21 -1.29
C ASP A 274 5.92 2.18 0.05
N LEU A 275 6.07 3.20 0.91
CA LEU A 275 5.35 3.26 2.18
C LEU A 275 3.82 3.32 1.99
N ALA A 276 3.33 4.05 0.98
CA ALA A 276 1.90 4.08 0.68
C ALA A 276 1.37 2.72 0.22
N GLU A 277 2.14 1.99 -0.59
CA GLU A 277 1.86 0.62 -0.99
C GLU A 277 1.83 -0.33 0.22
N THR A 278 2.82 -0.21 1.11
CA THR A 278 2.91 -0.98 2.36
C THR A 278 1.68 -0.77 3.23
N LEU A 279 1.20 0.47 3.32
CA LEU A 279 0.02 0.86 4.09
C LEU A 279 -1.31 0.57 3.36
N GLU A 280 -1.27 -0.11 2.21
CA GLU A 280 -2.43 -0.48 1.39
C GLU A 280 -3.28 0.73 0.97
N LEU A 281 -2.64 1.89 0.75
CA LEU A 281 -3.30 3.12 0.35
C LEU A 281 -3.51 3.12 -1.16
N GLN A 282 -4.70 3.50 -1.62
CA GLN A 282 -5.06 3.51 -3.03
C GLN A 282 -4.77 4.85 -3.70
N THR A 283 -4.76 5.94 -2.94
CA THR A 283 -4.58 7.29 -3.46
C THR A 283 -3.56 8.09 -2.64
N LEU A 284 -2.62 8.73 -3.31
CA LEU A 284 -1.60 9.58 -2.69
C LEU A 284 -1.50 10.93 -3.41
N ALA A 285 -1.37 12.02 -2.67
CA ALA A 285 -1.07 13.34 -3.23
C ALA A 285 0.23 13.91 -2.65
N MET A 286 1.10 14.45 -3.50
CA MET A 286 2.39 15.02 -3.08
C MET A 286 2.70 16.36 -3.76
N PRO A 287 3.38 17.28 -3.04
CA PRO A 287 3.87 18.51 -3.61
C PRO A 287 5.16 18.28 -4.40
N CYS A 288 5.65 19.32 -5.07
CA CYS A 288 6.98 19.28 -5.68
C CYS A 288 8.08 19.39 -4.61
N ILE A 289 8.39 18.27 -3.95
CA ILE A 289 9.30 18.16 -2.80
C ILE A 289 10.65 18.84 -3.11
N SER A 290 11.14 19.62 -2.14
CA SER A 290 12.40 20.40 -2.19
C SER A 290 12.47 21.60 -3.15
N SER A 291 11.44 21.84 -3.98
CA SER A 291 11.40 22.97 -4.94
C SER A 291 11.15 24.36 -4.32
N GLY A 292 10.86 24.40 -3.01
CA GLY A 292 10.59 25.61 -2.24
C GLY A 292 11.81 26.04 -1.42
N ILE A 293 11.64 26.10 -0.09
CA ILE A 293 12.66 26.57 0.87
C ILE A 293 14.00 25.83 0.74
N PHE A 294 13.98 24.53 0.38
CA PHE A 294 15.20 23.74 0.21
C PHE A 294 16.00 24.09 -1.05
N GLY A 295 15.46 24.90 -1.96
CA GLY A 295 16.22 25.54 -3.04
C GLY A 295 16.75 24.58 -4.10
N VAL A 296 16.21 23.36 -4.22
CA VAL A 296 16.57 22.45 -5.30
C VAL A 296 15.94 22.96 -6.60
N PRO A 297 16.68 23.00 -7.74
CA PRO A 297 16.13 23.52 -8.99
C PRO A 297 14.85 22.80 -9.40
N LEU A 298 13.82 23.56 -9.80
CA LEU A 298 12.49 23.04 -10.12
C LEU A 298 12.51 21.88 -11.13
N LYS A 299 13.30 22.01 -12.20
CA LYS A 299 13.49 20.95 -13.21
C LYS A 299 14.05 19.66 -12.61
N VAL A 300 14.98 19.77 -11.65
CA VAL A 300 15.55 18.60 -10.95
C VAL A 300 14.49 17.94 -10.07
N CYS A 301 13.69 18.73 -9.35
CA CYS A 301 12.59 18.23 -8.53
C CYS A 301 11.53 17.51 -9.36
N SER A 302 11.01 18.15 -10.41
CA SER A 302 9.94 17.57 -11.22
C SER A 302 10.39 16.30 -11.95
N GLU A 303 11.59 16.29 -12.51
CA GLU A 303 12.15 15.10 -13.16
C GLU A 303 12.39 13.94 -12.19
N ALA A 304 12.92 14.21 -10.99
CA ALA A 304 13.16 13.20 -9.97
C ALA A 304 11.85 12.56 -9.51
N ILE A 305 10.83 13.37 -9.21
CA ILE A 305 9.52 12.91 -8.78
C ILE A 305 8.87 12.04 -9.86
N VAL A 306 8.79 12.54 -11.09
CA VAL A 306 8.15 11.81 -12.18
C VAL A 306 8.92 10.54 -12.54
N SER A 307 10.25 10.56 -12.50
CA SER A 307 11.06 9.35 -12.75
C SER A 307 10.77 8.27 -11.70
N ALA A 308 10.71 8.63 -10.42
CA ALA A 308 10.38 7.68 -9.35
C ALA A 308 8.96 7.12 -9.51
N VAL A 309 7.97 7.97 -9.83
CA VAL A 309 6.58 7.51 -10.09
C VAL A 309 6.51 6.58 -11.31
N ARG A 310 7.22 6.91 -12.39
CA ARG A 310 7.31 6.06 -13.58
C ARG A 310 7.89 4.69 -13.24
N ASP A 311 8.98 4.66 -12.50
CA ASP A 311 9.68 3.43 -12.17
C ASP A 311 8.88 2.58 -11.17
N PHE A 312 8.16 3.22 -10.24
CA PHE A 312 7.20 2.57 -9.36
C PHE A 312 6.04 1.93 -10.14
N GLY A 313 5.48 2.61 -11.14
CA GLY A 313 4.37 2.13 -11.97
C GLY A 313 4.69 1.05 -13.00
N ARG A 314 5.88 0.43 -12.96
CA ARG A 314 6.25 -0.65 -13.91
C ARG A 314 5.65 -2.02 -13.57
N GLU A 315 5.08 -2.14 -12.38
CA GLU A 315 4.47 -3.36 -11.86
C GLU A 315 3.04 -3.06 -11.41
N GLN A 316 2.25 -4.11 -11.15
CA GLN A 316 0.94 -3.95 -10.54
C GLN A 316 1.09 -3.43 -9.10
N ARG A 317 0.28 -2.44 -8.74
CA ARG A 317 0.31 -1.74 -7.44
C ARG A 317 -1.09 -1.67 -6.83
N ILE A 318 -1.16 -1.60 -5.51
CA ILE A 318 -2.35 -1.24 -4.73
C ILE A 318 -2.62 0.26 -4.88
N LEU A 319 -1.56 1.06 -4.89
CA LEU A 319 -1.66 2.48 -5.18
C LEU A 319 -2.11 2.67 -6.64
N THR A 320 -3.32 3.19 -6.83
CA THR A 320 -3.95 3.36 -8.16
C THR A 320 -3.87 4.78 -8.68
N LYS A 321 -3.65 5.78 -7.80
CA LYS A 321 -3.58 7.19 -8.19
C LYS A 321 -2.53 7.97 -7.40
N VAL A 322 -1.64 8.65 -8.11
CA VAL A 322 -0.68 9.64 -7.58
C VAL A 322 -1.05 11.02 -8.11
N THR A 323 -1.30 11.97 -7.21
CA THR A 323 -1.60 13.36 -7.56
C THR A 323 -0.39 14.25 -7.25
N LEU A 324 0.19 14.88 -8.27
CA LEU A 324 1.25 15.86 -8.18
C LEU A 324 0.61 17.25 -8.13
N ILE A 325 0.71 17.94 -7.00
CA ILE A 325 -0.10 19.14 -6.71
C ILE A 325 0.75 20.31 -6.20
N ASP A 326 0.57 21.50 -6.77
CA ASP A 326 1.16 22.74 -6.24
C ASP A 326 0.19 23.91 -6.51
N VAL A 327 0.22 24.94 -5.66
CA VAL A 327 -0.59 26.15 -5.85
C VAL A 327 -0.01 27.06 -6.95
N ARG A 328 1.30 26.94 -7.21
CA ARG A 328 2.05 27.73 -8.18
C ARG A 328 1.96 27.13 -9.58
N ALA A 329 1.37 27.87 -10.51
CA ALA A 329 1.17 27.43 -11.90
C ALA A 329 2.49 27.05 -12.60
N GLU A 330 3.59 27.75 -12.31
CA GLU A 330 4.91 27.46 -12.88
C GLU A 330 5.47 26.10 -12.42
N VAL A 331 5.15 25.67 -11.21
CA VAL A 331 5.57 24.36 -10.67
C VAL A 331 4.73 23.23 -11.23
N VAL A 332 3.41 23.46 -11.34
CA VAL A 332 2.49 22.54 -11.99
C VAL A 332 2.91 22.30 -13.44
N ARG A 333 3.22 23.37 -14.19
CA ARG A 333 3.73 23.27 -15.57
C ARG A 333 5.02 22.47 -15.64
N ALA A 334 5.97 22.69 -14.74
CA ALA A 334 7.23 21.93 -14.73
C ALA A 334 7.04 20.44 -14.40
N MET A 335 6.05 20.08 -13.57
CA MET A 335 5.67 18.69 -13.33
C MET A 335 4.98 18.07 -14.55
N GLN A 336 4.09 18.83 -15.21
CA GLN A 336 3.42 18.41 -16.43
C GLN A 336 4.43 18.16 -17.58
N GLU A 337 5.36 19.08 -17.80
CA GLU A 337 6.44 18.93 -18.79
C GLU A 337 7.32 17.70 -18.50
N ALA A 338 7.61 17.43 -17.22
CA ALA A 338 8.34 16.23 -16.82
C ALA A 338 7.53 14.95 -17.11
N CYS A 339 6.22 14.95 -16.84
CA CYS A 339 5.32 13.85 -17.20
C CYS A 339 5.25 13.62 -18.71
N ASP A 340 5.04 14.66 -19.51
CA ASP A 340 4.99 14.58 -20.97
C ASP A 340 6.26 13.96 -21.55
N ARG A 341 7.43 14.34 -21.02
CA ARG A 341 8.72 13.83 -21.48
C ARG A 341 8.99 12.40 -21.01
N LEU A 342 8.74 12.09 -19.74
CA LEU A 342 9.17 10.84 -19.11
C LEU A 342 8.13 9.73 -19.17
N LEU A 343 6.84 10.06 -19.28
CA LEU A 343 5.73 9.10 -19.32
C LEU A 343 5.21 8.89 -20.75
N LEU A 344 5.17 9.93 -21.59
CA LEU A 344 4.69 9.84 -22.98
C LEU A 344 5.81 9.75 -24.04
N GLY A 345 7.07 9.93 -23.64
CA GLY A 345 8.22 9.80 -24.54
C GLY A 345 8.37 10.92 -25.58
N ARG A 346 7.74 12.09 -25.38
CA ARG A 346 7.96 13.26 -26.25
C ARG A 346 9.36 13.83 -26.01
N LYS A 347 10.22 13.76 -27.03
CA LYS A 347 11.48 14.52 -27.06
C LYS A 347 11.20 16.00 -27.30
N GLU A 348 11.91 16.87 -26.58
CA GLU A 348 11.93 18.31 -26.84
C GLU A 348 12.27 18.57 -28.32
N SER A 349 11.43 19.34 -29.01
CA SER A 349 11.80 19.99 -30.26
C SER A 349 12.92 20.97 -29.96
N SER A 350 14.15 20.54 -30.23
CA SER A 350 15.37 21.31 -30.01
C SER A 350 15.31 22.66 -30.72
N GLU A 351 15.37 23.74 -29.96
CA GLU A 351 15.74 25.05 -30.49
C GLU A 351 17.19 25.00 -30.99
N GLN A 352 17.35 25.39 -32.25
CA GLN A 352 18.62 25.58 -32.91
C GLN A 352 19.46 26.63 -32.18
N LYS A 353 20.66 26.26 -31.73
CA LYS A 353 21.81 27.16 -31.77
C LYS A 353 22.98 26.48 -32.46
N GLY A 354 23.46 27.19 -33.48
CA GLY A 354 24.31 26.71 -34.55
C GLY A 354 25.71 26.31 -34.12
N GLY A 355 26.35 25.60 -35.04
CA GLY A 355 27.57 24.86 -34.80
C GLY A 355 28.82 25.68 -34.61
N SER A 356 29.84 25.01 -34.08
CA SER A 356 31.13 25.04 -34.74
C SER A 356 31.79 23.68 -34.61
N ARG A 357 32.33 23.23 -35.74
CA ARG A 357 32.81 21.88 -36.03
C ARG A 357 34.32 21.94 -36.09
N THR A 358 35.01 21.14 -35.29
CA THR A 358 36.41 20.79 -35.57
C THR A 358 36.65 19.31 -35.27
N THR A 359 36.91 18.62 -36.37
CA THR A 359 37.30 17.22 -36.54
C THR A 359 38.78 17.02 -36.23
N THR A 360 39.15 15.96 -35.51
CA THR A 360 40.43 15.25 -35.74
C THR A 360 40.38 13.78 -35.25
N THR A 361 40.06 12.89 -36.19
CA THR A 361 40.79 11.67 -36.61
C THR A 361 41.84 11.03 -35.67
N THR A 362 41.51 9.81 -35.21
CA THR A 362 42.31 8.55 -35.22
C THR A 362 43.55 8.41 -34.33
N THR A 363 43.56 7.39 -33.45
CA THR A 363 44.41 6.18 -33.60
C THR A 363 44.11 5.12 -32.54
N ASN A 364 44.10 3.87 -33.01
CA ASN A 364 44.00 2.64 -32.25
C ASN A 364 45.24 2.41 -31.39
N THR A 365 45.08 1.74 -30.24
CA THR A 365 45.98 0.64 -29.87
C THR A 365 45.32 -0.27 -28.83
N SER A 366 45.05 -1.48 -29.29
CA SER A 366 44.69 -2.66 -28.51
C SER A 366 45.93 -3.16 -27.75
N HIS A 367 45.84 -3.31 -26.43
CA HIS A 367 46.58 -4.33 -25.69
C HIS A 367 45.56 -5.07 -24.82
N GLY A 368 45.25 -6.28 -25.25
CA GLY A 368 44.58 -7.26 -24.41
C GLY A 368 45.62 -7.96 -23.57
N ASP A 369 45.33 -8.11 -22.29
CA ASP A 369 45.81 -9.24 -21.52
C ASP A 369 44.63 -9.77 -20.71
N THR A 370 44.22 -10.96 -21.11
CA THR A 370 43.52 -11.96 -20.30
C THR A 370 44.27 -12.15 -18.99
N ASP A 371 43.58 -11.96 -17.87
CA ASP A 371 43.77 -12.84 -16.72
C ASP A 371 42.51 -12.88 -15.84
N THR A 372 41.87 -14.03 -15.93
CA THR A 372 41.01 -14.64 -14.91
C THR A 372 41.61 -14.48 -13.52
N TYR A 373 41.04 -13.57 -12.73
CA TYR A 373 41.12 -13.63 -11.28
C TYR A 373 39.72 -13.82 -10.70
N THR A 374 39.47 -15.07 -10.34
CA THR A 374 38.67 -15.48 -9.21
C THR A 374 38.94 -14.56 -8.02
N ARG A 375 38.06 -13.60 -7.77
CA ARG A 375 37.98 -12.84 -6.53
C ARG A 375 36.63 -13.25 -5.92
N GLY A 376 36.60 -14.35 -5.17
CA GLY A 376 37.11 -14.32 -3.80
C GLY A 376 36.11 -13.53 -2.98
N ALA A 377 35.06 -14.22 -2.52
CA ALA A 377 34.11 -13.68 -1.57
C ALA A 377 34.87 -13.22 -0.33
N VAL A 378 35.12 -11.92 -0.24
CA VAL A 378 35.52 -11.30 1.02
C VAL A 378 34.26 -11.31 1.87
N ALA A 379 34.18 -12.28 2.78
CA ALA A 379 33.23 -12.21 3.88
C ALA A 379 33.44 -10.86 4.57
N SER A 380 32.43 -10.00 4.52
CA SER A 380 32.43 -8.70 5.16
C SER A 380 32.53 -8.92 6.67
N GLU A 381 33.72 -8.68 7.23
CA GLU A 381 33.96 -8.72 8.67
C GLU A 381 33.06 -7.70 9.35
N GLY A 382 32.06 -8.21 10.07
CA GLY A 382 31.12 -7.40 10.87
C GLY A 382 29.78 -7.08 10.23
N CYS A 383 29.30 -7.88 9.29
CA CYS A 383 27.95 -7.77 8.71
C CYS A 383 26.86 -8.35 9.64
N VAL A 384 25.65 -7.79 9.57
CA VAL A 384 24.44 -8.41 10.13
C VAL A 384 23.92 -9.44 9.13
N GLN A 385 23.95 -10.71 9.49
CA GLN A 385 23.42 -11.78 8.64
C GLN A 385 21.94 -11.97 8.96
N VAL A 386 21.08 -12.00 7.94
CA VAL A 386 19.65 -12.30 8.08
C VAL A 386 19.31 -13.62 7.41
N GLU A 387 18.68 -14.52 8.17
CA GLU A 387 18.22 -15.83 7.70
C GLU A 387 16.69 -15.94 7.84
N ILE A 388 15.96 -16.10 6.74
CA ILE A 388 14.56 -16.56 6.81
C ILE A 388 14.58 -18.08 6.90
N VAL A 389 13.98 -18.62 7.95
CA VAL A 389 13.93 -20.05 8.22
C VAL A 389 12.48 -20.47 8.40
N GLN A 390 12.07 -21.54 7.72
CA GLN A 390 10.79 -22.17 8.02
C GLN A 390 10.94 -23.07 9.25
N GLY A 391 10.11 -22.83 10.28
CA GLY A 391 10.16 -23.64 11.49
C GLY A 391 9.53 -22.99 12.72
N THR A 392 9.66 -23.66 13.85
CA THR A 392 9.10 -23.22 15.14
C THR A 392 10.16 -22.62 16.06
N ILE A 393 9.74 -21.74 16.97
CA ILE A 393 10.65 -20.90 17.78
C ILE A 393 11.33 -21.66 18.92
N GLU A 394 10.64 -22.62 19.52
CA GLU A 394 11.15 -23.43 20.63
C GLU A 394 12.31 -24.36 20.22
N LYS A 395 12.43 -24.65 18.92
CA LYS A 395 13.51 -25.49 18.38
C LYS A 395 14.77 -24.70 18.05
N GLN A 396 14.72 -23.36 18.06
CA GLN A 396 15.84 -22.54 17.67
C GLN A 396 16.95 -22.49 18.73
N GLN A 397 18.18 -22.52 18.25
CA GLN A 397 19.38 -22.31 19.04
C GLN A 397 20.02 -20.98 18.61
N VAL A 398 19.74 -19.94 19.39
CA VAL A 398 20.24 -18.57 19.28
C VAL A 398 20.45 -18.02 20.70
N ASP A 399 21.08 -16.87 20.86
CA ASP A 399 21.34 -16.32 22.20
C ASP A 399 20.06 -15.80 22.86
N ALA A 400 19.12 -15.26 22.07
CA ALA A 400 17.82 -14.83 22.55
C ALA A 400 16.67 -15.12 21.56
N LEU A 401 15.50 -15.38 22.12
CA LEU A 401 14.24 -15.53 21.38
C LEU A 401 13.35 -14.30 21.61
N VAL A 402 12.52 -13.97 20.63
CA VAL A 402 11.50 -12.92 20.78
C VAL A 402 10.12 -13.55 20.93
N SER A 403 9.38 -13.12 21.94
CA SER A 403 8.01 -13.54 22.23
C SER A 403 7.09 -12.32 22.18
N PRO A 404 6.34 -12.11 21.08
CA PRO A 404 5.37 -11.03 21.01
C PRO A 404 4.21 -11.28 21.99
N MET A 405 3.63 -10.21 22.54
CA MET A 405 2.49 -10.24 23.45
C MET A 405 1.61 -9.00 23.28
N ILE A 406 0.34 -9.08 23.70
CA ILE A 406 -0.59 -7.95 23.73
C ILE A 406 -0.58 -7.35 25.13
N GLY A 407 -0.30 -6.05 25.20
CA GLY A 407 -0.20 -5.35 26.49
C GLY A 407 0.88 -5.97 27.36
N SER A 408 0.49 -6.48 28.53
CA SER A 408 1.38 -7.10 29.52
C SER A 408 1.08 -8.58 29.77
N ASP A 409 0.35 -9.24 28.86
CA ASP A 409 0.03 -10.66 28.98
C ASP A 409 0.97 -11.54 28.13
N PRO A 410 1.99 -12.20 28.73
CA PRO A 410 2.96 -13.02 28.00
C PRO A 410 2.34 -14.28 27.40
N LEU A 411 1.11 -14.66 27.76
CA LEU A 411 0.41 -15.82 27.23
C LEU A 411 -0.61 -15.44 26.15
N SER A 412 -0.72 -14.16 25.78
CA SER A 412 -1.65 -13.73 24.75
C SER A 412 -1.29 -14.34 23.39
N SER A 413 0.00 -14.57 23.13
CA SER A 413 0.46 -15.18 21.88
C SER A 413 0.69 -16.68 22.00
N ARG A 414 0.53 -17.39 20.88
CA ARG A 414 0.87 -18.81 20.79
C ARG A 414 2.36 -19.06 21.08
N VAL A 415 3.25 -18.16 20.64
CA VAL A 415 4.68 -18.22 20.95
C VAL A 415 4.90 -18.18 22.46
N GLY A 416 4.27 -17.24 23.16
CA GLY A 416 4.33 -17.13 24.60
C GLY A 416 3.82 -18.37 25.32
N LYS A 417 2.71 -18.97 24.85
CA LYS A 417 2.19 -20.25 25.35
C LYS A 417 3.20 -21.39 25.19
N VAL A 418 3.73 -21.57 23.97
CA VAL A 418 4.71 -22.63 23.66
C VAL A 418 6.00 -22.46 24.46
N LEU A 419 6.51 -21.22 24.58
CA LEU A 419 7.70 -20.94 25.39
C LEU A 419 7.44 -21.16 26.88
N SER A 420 6.24 -20.82 27.37
CA SER A 420 5.86 -21.09 28.76
C SER A 420 5.71 -22.59 29.06
N GLU A 421 5.20 -23.37 28.12
CA GLU A 421 5.10 -24.82 28.23
C GLU A 421 6.50 -25.47 28.25
N ALA A 422 7.41 -24.99 27.41
CA ALA A 422 8.77 -25.51 27.31
C ALA A 422 9.68 -25.06 28.48
N ALA A 423 9.61 -23.80 28.89
CA ALA A 423 10.42 -23.24 29.98
C ALA A 423 9.87 -23.56 31.38
N GLY A 424 8.59 -23.92 31.48
CA GLY A 424 7.90 -24.14 32.74
C GLY A 424 7.48 -22.83 33.45
N PRO A 425 6.92 -22.94 34.68
CA PRO A 425 6.30 -21.82 35.39
C PRO A 425 7.28 -20.70 35.79
N GLU A 426 8.58 -20.97 35.79
CA GLU A 426 9.63 -20.00 36.11
C GLU A 426 9.64 -18.81 35.15
N LEU A 427 9.35 -19.04 33.87
CA LEU A 427 9.31 -18.00 32.84
C LEU A 427 8.33 -16.88 33.22
N LEU A 428 7.10 -17.27 33.58
CA LEU A 428 6.05 -16.33 33.96
C LEU A 428 6.36 -15.63 35.29
N ALA A 429 6.99 -16.34 36.23
CA ALA A 429 7.40 -15.75 37.50
C ALA A 429 8.48 -14.67 37.31
N LYS A 430 9.47 -14.92 36.45
CA LYS A 430 10.52 -13.96 36.08
C LYS A 430 9.95 -12.79 35.28
N PHE A 431 9.09 -13.05 34.30
CA PHE A 431 8.40 -12.01 33.54
C PHE A 431 7.67 -11.02 34.46
N ARG A 432 6.85 -11.51 35.40
CA ARG A 432 6.10 -10.65 36.35
C ARG A 432 7.00 -9.79 37.23
N ARG A 433 8.25 -10.19 37.46
CA ARG A 433 9.22 -9.36 38.21
C ARG A 433 9.75 -8.22 37.35
N GLY A 434 10.02 -8.47 36.07
CA GLY A 434 10.55 -7.48 35.13
C GLY A 434 9.49 -6.62 34.44
N SER A 435 8.22 -7.03 34.44
CA SER A 435 7.15 -6.36 33.70
C SER A 435 6.54 -5.14 34.40
N ARG A 436 7.13 -4.68 35.51
CA ARG A 436 6.56 -3.58 36.33
C ARG A 436 6.61 -2.22 35.63
N ASP A 437 7.53 -2.07 34.68
CA ASP A 437 7.80 -0.82 33.96
C ASP A 437 7.20 -0.81 32.54
N LEU A 438 6.37 -1.79 32.19
CA LEU A 438 5.63 -1.80 30.93
C LEU A 438 4.53 -0.75 30.96
N THR A 439 4.69 0.28 30.13
CA THR A 439 3.79 1.44 30.08
C THR A 439 3.11 1.62 28.72
N ALA A 440 3.71 1.14 27.63
CA ALA A 440 3.20 1.34 26.28
C ALA A 440 3.51 0.18 25.31
N PRO A 441 2.73 0.04 24.22
CA PRO A 441 3.12 -0.81 23.08
C PRO A 441 4.50 -0.42 22.52
N GLY A 442 5.35 -1.40 22.27
CA GLY A 442 6.76 -1.24 21.88
C GLY A 442 7.75 -1.43 23.03
N ASP A 443 7.27 -1.47 24.28
CA ASP A 443 8.09 -1.81 25.44
C ASP A 443 8.48 -3.29 25.42
N THR A 444 9.67 -3.58 25.95
CA THR A 444 10.25 -4.92 25.92
C THR A 444 10.71 -5.35 27.31
N VAL A 445 10.58 -6.64 27.62
CA VAL A 445 11.06 -7.24 28.87
C VAL A 445 11.98 -8.39 28.55
N LEU A 446 13.24 -8.30 28.95
CA LEU A 446 14.18 -9.40 28.85
C LEU A 446 14.04 -10.32 30.08
N VAL A 447 13.82 -11.61 29.82
CA VAL A 447 13.85 -12.67 30.84
C VAL A 447 15.03 -13.59 30.56
N GLU A 448 15.85 -13.83 31.58
CA GLU A 448 17.10 -14.59 31.47
C GLU A 448 17.12 -15.85 32.36
N GLU A 449 18.15 -16.67 32.15
CA GLU A 449 18.47 -17.86 32.94
C GLU A 449 17.35 -18.92 32.91
N LEU A 450 16.86 -19.26 31.72
CA LEU A 450 15.79 -20.25 31.53
C LEU A 450 16.40 -21.62 31.21
N SER A 451 16.28 -22.58 32.14
CA SER A 451 16.87 -23.92 31.99
C SER A 451 16.09 -24.87 31.08
N GLY A 452 14.81 -24.56 30.79
CA GLY A 452 13.94 -25.41 29.95
C GLY A 452 14.02 -25.16 28.44
N LEU A 453 14.72 -24.11 28.01
CA LEU A 453 14.85 -23.73 26.60
C LEU A 453 16.28 -23.91 26.10
N ARG A 454 16.44 -24.22 24.80
CA ARG A 454 17.75 -24.25 24.14
C ARG A 454 18.43 -22.87 24.11
N SER A 455 17.61 -21.82 24.10
CA SER A 455 18.02 -20.43 24.19
C SER A 455 17.65 -19.92 25.57
N SER A 456 18.62 -19.49 26.38
CA SER A 456 18.40 -19.19 27.80
C SER A 456 17.74 -17.83 28.08
N ARG A 457 17.45 -17.05 27.03
CA ARG A 457 16.92 -15.68 27.11
C ARG A 457 15.72 -15.47 26.19
N VAL A 458 14.71 -14.77 26.69
CA VAL A 458 13.50 -14.42 25.94
C VAL A 458 13.19 -12.94 26.12
N PHE A 459 13.13 -12.20 25.01
CA PHE A 459 12.57 -10.86 24.96
C PHE A 459 11.06 -10.94 24.75
N PHE A 460 10.28 -10.52 25.73
CA PHE A 460 8.86 -10.28 25.54
C PHE A 460 8.65 -8.90 24.93
N LEU A 461 7.97 -8.84 23.79
CA LEU A 461 7.70 -7.61 23.08
C LEU A 461 6.21 -7.26 23.21
N SER A 462 5.90 -6.15 23.88
CA SER A 462 4.53 -5.62 23.93
C SER A 462 4.16 -5.01 22.59
N CYS A 463 3.05 -5.46 22.02
CA CYS A 463 2.55 -4.97 20.75
C CYS A 463 1.11 -4.48 20.85
N ALA A 464 0.68 -3.72 19.84
CA ALA A 464 -0.70 -3.25 19.68
C ALA A 464 -1.36 -3.88 18.44
N HIS A 465 -2.69 -4.02 18.48
CA HIS A 465 -3.45 -4.43 17.30
C HIS A 465 -3.24 -3.43 16.15
N TYR A 466 -2.99 -3.93 14.95
CA TYR A 466 -2.75 -3.16 13.72
C TYR A 466 -3.82 -2.10 13.45
N ARG A 467 -5.10 -2.43 13.71
CA ARG A 467 -6.22 -1.48 13.56
C ARG A 467 -6.14 -0.26 14.48
N ASN A 468 -5.30 -0.31 15.52
CA ASN A 468 -5.05 0.80 16.42
C ASN A 468 -3.77 1.51 15.99
N THR A 469 -3.86 2.81 15.71
CA THR A 469 -2.68 3.63 15.51
C THR A 469 -2.04 3.96 16.87
N PRO A 470 -0.70 3.87 17.02
CA PRO A 470 0.32 3.61 16.01
C PRO A 470 1.00 2.22 16.16
N ALA A 471 0.31 1.12 15.82
CA ALA A 471 0.85 -0.24 15.97
C ALA A 471 2.16 -0.50 15.21
N VAL A 472 2.28 -0.02 13.96
CA VAL A 472 3.51 -0.15 13.16
C VAL A 472 4.71 0.50 13.85
N GLN A 473 4.51 1.70 14.39
CA GLN A 473 5.53 2.42 15.14
C GLN A 473 5.91 1.69 16.44
N ALA A 474 4.95 1.09 17.12
CA ALA A 474 5.21 0.28 18.31
C ALA A 474 6.08 -0.95 17.98
N LEU A 475 5.76 -1.67 16.89
CA LEU A 475 6.58 -2.78 16.39
C LEU A 475 7.99 -2.31 16.04
N ARG A 476 8.10 -1.20 15.31
CA ARG A 476 9.37 -0.59 14.92
C ARG A 476 10.24 -0.28 16.14
N GLN A 477 9.66 0.40 17.13
CA GLN A 477 10.34 0.75 18.37
C GLN A 477 10.76 -0.49 19.15
N GLY A 478 9.88 -1.49 19.25
CA GLY A 478 10.15 -2.74 19.93
C GLY A 478 11.31 -3.53 19.33
N VAL A 479 11.32 -3.70 18.01
CA VAL A 479 12.43 -4.35 17.29
C VAL A 479 13.74 -3.61 17.54
N ARG A 480 13.71 -2.27 17.46
CA ARG A 480 14.89 -1.43 17.73
C ARG A 480 15.42 -1.59 19.14
N ASN A 481 14.52 -1.56 20.14
CA ASN A 481 14.89 -1.73 21.55
C ASN A 481 15.53 -3.10 21.78
N ILE A 482 14.98 -4.15 21.19
CA ILE A 482 15.52 -5.51 21.28
C ILE A 482 16.91 -5.57 20.66
N LEU A 483 17.09 -5.09 19.42
CA LEU A 483 18.38 -5.14 18.73
C LEU A 483 19.46 -4.33 19.46
N THR A 484 19.10 -3.17 20.00
CA THR A 484 20.02 -2.35 20.82
C THR A 484 20.38 -3.07 22.12
N SER A 485 19.39 -3.65 22.81
CA SER A 485 19.63 -4.44 24.02
C SER A 485 20.50 -5.66 23.76
N CYS A 486 20.42 -6.27 22.57
CA CYS A 486 21.32 -7.35 22.18
C CYS A 486 22.79 -6.89 22.19
N ASP A 487 23.09 -5.71 21.66
CA ASP A 487 24.43 -5.14 21.68
C ASP A 487 24.91 -4.86 23.12
N ASP A 488 24.05 -4.25 23.95
CA ASP A 488 24.36 -3.94 25.35
C ASP A 488 24.65 -5.20 26.18
N GLN A 489 23.96 -6.30 25.86
CA GLN A 489 24.09 -7.59 26.52
C GLN A 489 25.14 -8.51 25.87
N GLY A 490 25.81 -8.04 24.80
CA GLY A 490 26.83 -8.79 24.08
C GLY A 490 26.31 -10.03 23.34
N LEU A 491 25.04 -10.05 22.97
CA LEU A 491 24.42 -11.13 22.20
C LEU A 491 24.88 -11.11 20.74
N LEU A 492 25.03 -12.29 20.13
CA LEU A 492 25.49 -12.45 18.75
C LEU A 492 24.41 -13.02 17.83
N SER A 493 23.30 -13.50 18.37
CA SER A 493 22.21 -14.06 17.60
C SER A 493 20.84 -13.91 18.24
N ILE A 494 19.82 -13.66 17.41
CA ILE A 494 18.44 -13.52 17.86
C ILE A 494 17.46 -14.13 16.85
N ALA A 495 16.32 -14.63 17.33
CA ALA A 495 15.24 -15.13 16.48
C ALA A 495 13.91 -14.40 16.70
N PHE A 496 13.34 -13.89 15.60
CA PHE A 496 12.02 -13.25 15.54
C PHE A 496 10.99 -14.21 14.93
N PRO A 497 9.86 -14.49 15.60
CA PRO A 497 8.75 -15.23 15.01
C PRO A 497 7.90 -14.32 14.11
N VAL A 498 7.43 -14.84 12.97
CA VAL A 498 6.53 -14.12 12.05
C VAL A 498 5.26 -14.91 11.71
N ASP A 499 4.83 -15.70 12.67
CA ASP A 499 3.78 -16.66 12.42
C ASP A 499 2.43 -15.99 12.09
N GLY A 500 2.00 -16.12 10.83
CA GLY A 500 0.66 -15.93 10.27
C GLY A 500 0.04 -14.53 10.37
N THR A 501 0.84 -13.53 10.73
CA THR A 501 0.73 -12.08 10.45
C THR A 501 1.54 -11.24 11.45
N ILE A 502 2.05 -11.80 12.56
CA ILE A 502 2.06 -11.17 13.90
C ILE A 502 0.67 -11.38 14.54
N PHE A 503 0.35 -12.65 14.84
CA PHE A 503 -1.00 -13.09 15.17
C PHE A 503 -1.53 -12.61 16.53
N ASP A 504 -2.85 -12.41 16.53
CA ASP A 504 -3.73 -11.52 17.28
C ASP A 504 -3.64 -10.04 16.91
N LEU A 505 -2.53 -9.54 16.35
CA LEU A 505 -2.43 -8.11 16.02
C LEU A 505 -2.99 -7.72 14.65
N GLN A 506 -3.18 -8.63 13.69
CA GLN A 506 -3.73 -8.34 12.35
C GLN A 506 -2.84 -7.46 11.46
N PHE A 507 -1.51 -7.57 11.58
CA PHE A 507 -0.61 -6.86 10.65
C PHE A 507 -0.64 -7.51 9.27
N PRO A 508 -0.73 -6.74 8.18
CA PRO A 508 -0.48 -7.27 6.85
C PRO A 508 0.93 -7.87 6.73
N HIS A 509 1.06 -9.01 6.03
CA HIS A 509 2.32 -9.77 5.91
C HIS A 509 3.47 -8.93 5.35
N ASN A 510 3.18 -8.08 4.36
CA ASN A 510 4.12 -7.12 3.76
C ASN A 510 4.58 -6.05 4.76
N VAL A 511 3.67 -5.47 5.55
CA VAL A 511 3.99 -4.45 6.57
C VAL A 511 4.91 -5.03 7.63
N ALA A 512 4.59 -6.21 8.15
CA ALA A 512 5.42 -6.89 9.14
C ALA A 512 6.82 -7.20 8.59
N ALA A 513 6.88 -7.75 7.36
CA ALA A 513 8.13 -8.10 6.71
C ALA A 513 9.03 -6.90 6.46
N GLN A 514 8.46 -5.84 5.88
CA GLN A 514 9.19 -4.62 5.58
C GLN A 514 9.65 -3.90 6.86
N THR A 515 8.77 -3.75 7.85
CA THR A 515 9.11 -3.07 9.11
C THR A 515 10.27 -3.77 9.81
N LEU A 516 10.23 -5.11 9.90
CA LEU A 516 11.28 -5.90 10.52
C LEU A 516 12.61 -5.77 9.76
N LEU A 517 12.58 -5.91 8.43
CA LEU A 517 13.79 -5.81 7.60
C LEU A 517 14.38 -4.40 7.57
N GLU A 518 13.55 -3.36 7.55
CA GLU A 518 13.99 -1.96 7.62
C GLU A 518 14.70 -1.67 8.93
N GLU A 519 14.18 -2.12 10.07
CA GLU A 519 14.84 -1.89 11.37
C GLU A 519 16.13 -2.71 11.51
N ILE A 520 16.18 -3.93 10.98
CA ILE A 520 17.43 -4.72 10.94
C ILE A 520 18.47 -4.02 10.07
N HIS A 521 18.08 -3.55 8.87
CA HIS A 521 18.98 -2.81 8.00
C HIS A 521 19.43 -1.50 8.65
N ARG A 522 18.52 -0.76 9.29
CA ARG A 522 18.86 0.46 10.05
C ARG A 522 19.85 0.15 11.17
N TYR A 523 19.61 -0.91 11.94
CA TYR A 523 20.51 -1.37 13.00
C TYR A 523 21.90 -1.66 12.45
N GLU A 524 22.02 -2.34 11.30
CA GLU A 524 23.31 -2.58 10.65
C GLU A 524 24.06 -1.27 10.33
N GLN A 525 23.36 -0.23 9.88
CA GLN A 525 23.97 1.06 9.56
C GLN A 525 24.44 1.84 10.80
N ILE A 526 23.70 1.76 11.91
CA ILE A 526 23.95 2.60 13.09
C ILE A 526 24.77 1.90 14.18
N ARG A 527 24.82 0.56 14.20
CA ARG A 527 25.52 -0.18 15.25
C ARG A 527 27.01 0.13 15.24
N LEU A 528 27.57 0.33 16.43
CA LEU A 528 29.02 0.58 16.60
C LEU A 528 29.79 -0.75 16.69
N ASN A 529 29.13 -1.80 17.18
CA ASN A 529 29.70 -3.13 17.30
C ASN A 529 29.87 -3.76 15.90
N ARG A 530 31.11 -4.16 15.58
CA ARG A 530 31.47 -4.81 14.31
C ARG A 530 31.60 -6.32 14.44
N ARG A 531 31.10 -6.93 15.52
CA ARG A 531 31.03 -8.40 15.62
C ARG A 531 29.94 -8.95 14.70
N PRO A 532 30.14 -10.10 14.04
CA PRO A 532 29.08 -10.75 13.28
C PRO A 532 27.85 -10.96 14.15
N PHE A 533 26.67 -10.61 13.62
CA PHE A 533 25.40 -10.73 14.34
C PHE A 533 24.38 -11.42 13.45
N LEU A 534 23.74 -12.47 13.96
CA LEU A 534 22.78 -13.27 13.21
C LEU A 534 21.35 -12.94 13.64
N VAL A 535 20.51 -12.53 12.68
CA VAL A 535 19.07 -12.41 12.87
C VAL A 535 18.37 -13.53 12.11
N ARG A 536 17.63 -14.38 12.84
CA ARG A 536 16.74 -15.38 12.24
C ARG A 536 15.31 -14.89 12.25
N ILE A 537 14.67 -14.97 11.09
CA ILE A 537 13.25 -14.67 10.91
C ILE A 537 12.55 -16.00 10.69
N LEU A 538 11.72 -16.40 11.64
CA LEU A 538 11.05 -17.70 11.64
C LEU A 538 9.67 -17.55 11.02
N VAL A 539 9.50 -18.16 9.85
CA VAL A 539 8.21 -18.25 9.18
C VAL A 539 7.63 -19.64 9.43
N GLN A 540 6.33 -19.73 9.66
CA GLN A 540 5.69 -21.03 9.85
C GLN A 540 5.75 -21.83 8.54
N PRO A 541 5.97 -23.16 8.56
CA PRO A 541 6.05 -23.96 7.34
C PRO A 541 4.85 -23.80 6.38
N ASN A 542 3.66 -23.54 6.91
CA ASN A 542 2.43 -23.38 6.13
C ASN A 542 2.11 -21.93 5.72
N ASP A 543 2.91 -20.96 6.15
CA ASP A 543 2.67 -19.53 5.90
C ASP A 543 3.40 -19.05 4.62
N ILE A 544 2.79 -19.39 3.48
CA ILE A 544 3.30 -19.05 2.15
C ILE A 544 3.27 -17.53 1.92
N GLU A 545 2.30 -16.81 2.50
CA GLU A 545 2.13 -15.37 2.32
C GLU A 545 3.24 -14.57 3.02
N SER A 546 3.57 -14.89 4.28
CA SER A 546 4.75 -14.33 4.95
C SER A 546 6.02 -14.63 4.17
N THR A 547 6.19 -15.87 3.70
CA THR A 547 7.38 -16.26 2.94
C THR A 547 7.56 -15.38 1.70
N LYS A 548 6.49 -15.16 0.92
CA LYS A 548 6.51 -14.27 -0.24
C LYS A 548 6.74 -12.81 0.15
N ALA A 549 6.10 -12.33 1.21
CA ALA A 549 6.24 -10.96 1.68
C ALA A 549 7.70 -10.63 2.06
N PHE A 550 8.37 -11.52 2.79
CA PHE A 550 9.79 -11.34 3.12
C PHE A 550 10.70 -11.42 1.90
N GLN A 551 10.41 -12.30 0.94
CA GLN A 551 11.17 -12.35 -0.33
C GLN A 551 11.03 -11.04 -1.11
N THR A 552 9.81 -10.51 -1.23
CA THR A 552 9.55 -9.24 -1.92
C THR A 552 10.23 -8.07 -1.21
N ALA A 553 10.08 -7.96 0.11
CA ALA A 553 10.69 -6.89 0.90
C ALA A 553 12.23 -6.95 0.86
N GLN A 554 12.81 -8.16 0.86
CA GLN A 554 14.24 -8.37 0.69
C GLN A 554 14.74 -7.81 -0.65
N ASN A 555 14.05 -8.12 -1.75
CA ASN A 555 14.41 -7.64 -3.09
C ASN A 555 14.35 -6.11 -3.17
N ALA A 556 13.38 -5.48 -2.52
CA ALA A 556 13.21 -4.03 -2.52
C ALA A 556 14.35 -3.30 -1.78
N LEU A 557 14.82 -3.86 -0.65
CA LEU A 557 15.76 -3.19 0.26
C LEU A 557 17.25 -3.42 -0.08
N HIS A 558 17.59 -4.30 -1.03
CA HIS A 558 18.98 -4.59 -1.45
C HIS A 558 19.94 -4.90 -0.29
N VAL A 559 19.45 -5.54 0.77
CA VAL A 559 20.23 -5.82 1.99
C VAL A 559 21.29 -6.89 1.72
N THR A 560 22.56 -6.57 1.98
CA THR A 560 23.71 -7.49 1.84
C THR A 560 23.73 -8.54 2.96
N GLY A 561 24.22 -9.75 2.69
CA GLY A 561 24.38 -10.81 3.71
C GLY A 561 23.13 -11.67 3.96
N PHE A 562 22.07 -11.49 3.18
CA PHE A 562 20.82 -12.23 3.33
C PHE A 562 20.89 -13.62 2.70
N LYS A 563 20.46 -14.65 3.43
CA LYS A 563 20.31 -16.02 2.91
C LYS A 563 18.92 -16.56 3.25
N MET A 564 18.16 -16.94 2.23
CA MET A 564 16.97 -17.76 2.44
C MET A 564 17.44 -19.20 2.70
N VAL A 565 17.19 -19.72 3.90
CA VAL A 565 17.56 -21.08 4.28
C VAL A 565 16.28 -21.89 4.45
N VAL A 566 15.82 -22.50 3.37
CA VAL A 566 14.76 -23.51 3.42
C VAL A 566 15.38 -24.79 3.96
N ARG A 567 15.18 -25.11 5.23
CA ARG A 567 15.55 -26.42 5.78
C ARG A 567 14.36 -27.35 5.56
N PRO A 568 14.51 -28.47 4.82
CA PRO A 568 13.52 -29.53 4.85
C PRO A 568 13.33 -29.98 6.30
N GLU A 569 12.08 -30.23 6.70
CA GLU A 569 11.79 -30.79 8.01
C GLU A 569 12.63 -32.06 8.21
N GLU A 570 13.50 -32.07 9.22
CA GLU A 570 14.13 -33.29 9.72
C GLU A 570 13.05 -34.15 10.41
N SER A 571 12.18 -34.79 9.62
CA SER A 571 11.37 -35.93 10.04
C SER A 571 10.70 -36.67 8.87
N GLU A 572 11.47 -37.37 8.04
CA GLU A 572 11.04 -38.64 7.44
C GLU A 572 12.18 -39.67 7.45
N LEU A 573 12.64 -39.99 8.66
CA LEU A 573 13.29 -41.27 8.94
C LEU A 573 12.28 -42.16 9.64
N GLN A 574 11.37 -42.78 8.88
CA GLN A 574 10.90 -44.15 9.13
C GLN A 574 9.95 -44.67 8.03
N LYS A 575 10.37 -45.79 7.43
CA LYS A 575 9.58 -46.87 6.81
C LYS A 575 9.10 -46.68 5.37
N PHE A 576 9.95 -47.11 4.44
CA PHE A 576 9.50 -47.94 3.32
C PHE A 576 10.28 -49.27 3.35
N PRO A 577 9.62 -50.43 3.51
CA PRO A 577 10.29 -51.71 3.34
C PRO A 577 10.57 -51.91 1.85
N CYS A 578 11.81 -52.28 1.51
CA CYS A 578 12.17 -52.81 0.21
C CYS A 578 11.20 -53.94 -0.17
N LYS A 579 10.46 -53.77 -1.26
CA LYS A 579 10.00 -54.90 -2.07
C LYS A 579 10.71 -54.87 -3.40
N SER A 580 11.70 -55.73 -3.47
CA SER A 580 12.26 -56.31 -4.67
C SER A 580 11.13 -56.87 -5.53
N TYR A 581 11.08 -56.48 -6.80
CA TYR A 581 10.51 -57.33 -7.84
C TYR A 581 11.61 -57.58 -8.87
N PHE A 582 12.25 -58.74 -8.70
CA PHE A 582 12.78 -59.50 -9.83
C PHE A 582 11.63 -60.37 -10.36
N VAL A 583 11.70 -60.61 -11.68
CA VAL A 583 10.82 -61.35 -12.59
C VAL A 583 9.77 -60.48 -13.29
#